data_AF-A0A2R3ITE0-F1
#
_entry.id   AF-A0A2R3ITE0-F1
#
_cell.length_a   1.000
_cell.length_b   1.000
_cell.length_c   1.000
_cell.angle_alpha   90.00
_cell.angle_beta   90.00
_cell.angle_gamma   90.00
#
_symmetry.space_group_name_H-M   'P 1'
#
loop_
_entity.id
_entity.type
_entity.pdbx_description
1 polymer ?
#
loop_
_entity_poly.entity_id
_entity_poly.type
_entity_poly.pdbx_seq_one_letter_code
_entity_poly.pdbx_strand_id
1 'polypeptide(L)'
;MEDHRQPRAAAQAETPLFPEQTRESLQALVGKLQPLIEGRRLDNLVDLLSLLSDLIDLLDPAMVDRLASLFEQATSVGWSVGNAVRVAKAEVLREQPPNLKDLLRLLRDADTRRGLALLLGSLRSLGRQLAAEREVAHGA
;
A
#
# COMPACT_ATOMS: atom_id res chain seq x y z
N MET A 1 30.64 74.10 -9.94
CA MET A 1 31.33 72.81 -9.79
C MET A 1 30.56 72.03 -8.75
N GLU A 2 29.49 71.36 -9.19
CA GLU A 2 28.57 70.63 -8.32
C GLU A 2 28.99 69.17 -8.32
N ASP A 3 29.45 68.70 -7.15
CA ASP A 3 29.72 67.30 -6.88
C ASP A 3 28.38 66.62 -6.56
N HIS A 4 27.85 65.90 -7.54
CA HIS A 4 26.65 65.08 -7.41
C HIS A 4 26.97 63.64 -7.75
N ARG A 5 27.79 63.01 -6.92
CA ARG A 5 27.91 61.54 -6.90
C ARG A 5 27.18 60.98 -5.68
N GLN A 6 25.86 60.85 -5.79
CA GLN A 6 25.11 59.94 -4.92
C GLN A 6 25.09 58.54 -5.56
N PRO A 7 25.46 57.48 -4.82
CA PRO A 7 25.42 56.12 -5.33
C PRO A 7 23.96 55.63 -5.37
N ARG A 8 23.39 55.49 -6.58
CA ARG A 8 22.19 54.68 -6.83
C ARG A 8 22.57 53.19 -6.69
N ALA A 9 22.77 52.77 -5.45
CA ALA A 9 22.85 51.37 -5.06
C ALA A 9 21.87 51.12 -3.90
N ALA A 10 20.66 51.69 -4.00
CA ALA A 10 19.55 51.26 -3.17
C ALA A 10 18.99 49.98 -3.78
N ALA A 11 19.46 48.87 -3.22
CA ALA A 11 18.78 47.58 -3.10
C ALA A 11 17.67 47.33 -4.12
N GLN A 12 17.98 46.49 -5.13
CA GLN A 12 16.98 45.58 -5.66
C GLN A 12 16.52 44.72 -4.48
N ALA A 13 15.49 45.17 -3.77
CA ALA A 13 14.80 44.35 -2.79
C ALA A 13 14.19 43.21 -3.61
N GLU A 14 14.83 42.04 -3.54
CA GLU A 14 14.27 40.78 -4.01
C GLU A 14 12.86 40.71 -3.45
N THR A 15 11.86 40.97 -4.29
CA THR A 15 10.48 40.89 -3.85
C THR A 15 10.26 39.43 -3.48
N PRO A 16 9.98 39.15 -2.20
CA PRO A 16 9.93 37.79 -1.73
C PRO A 16 8.85 37.03 -2.50
N LEU A 17 9.27 35.98 -3.23
CA LEU A 17 8.44 35.17 -4.15
C LEU A 17 7.19 34.56 -3.48
N PHE A 18 7.21 34.46 -2.15
CA PHE A 18 6.11 33.98 -1.33
C PHE A 18 5.93 34.87 -0.10
N PRO A 19 4.69 35.10 0.36
CA PRO A 19 4.39 35.75 1.64
C PRO A 19 5.10 35.05 2.82
N GLU A 20 5.42 35.80 3.87
CA GLU A 20 6.15 35.27 5.05
C GLU A 20 5.47 34.04 5.68
N GLN A 21 4.14 34.04 5.76
CA GLN A 21 3.36 32.90 6.28
C GLN A 21 3.51 31.63 5.42
N THR A 22 3.58 31.80 4.10
CA THR A 22 3.82 30.70 3.15
C THR A 22 5.24 30.14 3.31
N ARG A 23 6.23 30.97 3.62
CA ARG A 23 7.61 30.51 3.83
C ARG A 23 7.76 29.70 5.11
N GLU A 24 7.14 30.17 6.19
CA GLU A 24 7.19 29.50 7.48
C GLU A 24 6.50 28.13 7.43
N SER A 25 5.35 28.06 6.75
CA SER A 25 4.64 26.79 6.50
C SER A 25 5.40 25.85 5.56
N LEU A 26 6.04 26.35 4.51
CA LEU A 26 6.91 25.56 3.64
C LEU A 26 8.14 25.04 4.38
N GLN A 27 8.78 25.84 5.23
CA GLN A 27 9.87 25.38 6.09
C GLN A 27 9.43 24.29 7.06
N ALA A 28 8.25 24.42 7.66
CA ALA A 28 7.69 23.38 8.52
C ALA A 28 7.42 22.06 7.76
N LEU A 29 6.98 22.14 6.50
CA LEU A 29 6.76 20.96 5.65
C LEU A 29 8.10 20.33 5.21
N VAL A 30 9.05 21.14 4.77
CA VAL A 30 10.41 20.70 4.42
C VAL A 30 11.08 20.03 5.62
N GLY A 31 10.94 20.59 6.82
CA GLY A 31 11.44 19.97 8.05
C GLY A 31 10.87 18.58 8.31
N LYS A 32 9.60 18.31 7.94
CA LYS A 32 8.98 16.98 8.05
C LYS A 32 9.44 16.01 6.96
N LEU A 33 9.78 16.53 5.79
CA LEU A 33 10.26 15.75 4.65
C LEU A 33 11.78 15.52 4.70
N GLN A 34 12.51 16.33 5.48
CA GLN A 34 13.97 16.27 5.67
C GLN A 34 14.50 14.84 5.87
N PRO A 35 13.96 13.99 6.76
CA PRO A 35 14.46 12.62 6.90
C PRO A 35 14.26 11.74 5.64
N LEU A 36 13.26 12.03 4.80
CA LEU A 36 13.06 11.33 3.53
C LEU A 36 13.96 11.87 2.42
N ILE A 37 14.23 13.19 2.44
CA ILE A 37 15.13 13.88 1.50
C ILE A 37 16.57 13.43 1.74
N GLU A 38 17.05 13.46 2.99
CA GLU A 38 18.39 13.03 3.37
C GLU A 38 18.64 11.55 3.06
N GLY A 39 17.60 10.73 3.20
CA GLY A 39 17.65 9.31 2.85
C GLY A 39 17.52 8.98 1.36
N ARG A 40 17.38 9.97 0.46
CA ARG A 40 16.99 9.76 -0.98
C ARG A 40 15.75 8.88 -1.17
N ARG A 41 14.89 8.78 -0.16
CA ARG A 41 13.65 7.98 -0.21
C ARG A 41 12.49 8.78 -0.79
N LEU A 42 12.59 10.11 -0.75
CA LEU A 42 11.60 10.99 -1.37
C LEU A 42 11.54 10.77 -2.88
N ASP A 43 12.68 10.59 -3.55
CA ASP A 43 12.74 10.34 -5.00
C ASP A 43 11.91 9.10 -5.37
N ASN A 44 12.06 7.99 -4.63
CA ASN A 44 11.25 6.78 -4.85
C ASN A 44 9.74 7.00 -4.62
N LEU A 45 9.37 7.87 -3.68
CA LEU A 45 7.96 8.21 -3.46
C LEU A 45 7.43 9.07 -4.60
N VAL A 46 8.22 10.01 -5.09
CA VAL A 46 7.85 10.81 -6.26
C VAL A 46 7.72 9.90 -7.48
N ASP A 47 8.67 9.01 -7.74
CA ASP A 47 8.60 8.03 -8.84
C ASP A 47 7.35 7.14 -8.74
N LEU A 48 7.03 6.65 -7.53
CA LEU A 48 5.83 5.85 -7.30
C LEU A 48 4.55 6.66 -7.55
N LEU A 49 4.51 7.91 -7.07
CA LEU A 49 3.37 8.80 -7.29
C LEU A 49 3.23 9.20 -8.76
N SER A 50 4.33 9.39 -9.49
CA SER A 50 4.33 9.63 -10.92
C SER A 50 3.77 8.43 -11.68
N LEU A 51 4.24 7.22 -11.38
CA LEU A 51 3.72 6.00 -11.98
C LEU A 51 2.24 5.78 -11.64
N LEU A 52 1.82 6.11 -10.42
CA LEU A 52 0.42 6.07 -10.02
C LEU A 52 -0.42 7.13 -10.76
N SER A 53 0.13 8.32 -11.01
CA SER A 53 -0.53 9.37 -11.78
C SER A 53 -0.74 8.94 -13.23
N ASP A 54 0.31 8.40 -13.88
CA ASP A 54 0.22 7.87 -15.24
C ASP A 54 -0.82 6.75 -15.34
N LEU A 55 -0.92 5.91 -14.30
CA LEU A 55 -1.95 4.88 -14.20
C LEU A 55 -3.34 5.50 -14.10
N ILE A 56 -3.57 6.47 -13.21
CA ILE A 56 -4.87 7.15 -13.05
C ILE A 56 -5.29 7.86 -14.34
N ASP A 57 -4.36 8.47 -15.07
CA ASP A 57 -4.62 9.13 -16.35
C ASP A 57 -5.08 8.14 -17.44
N LEU A 58 -4.68 6.86 -17.35
CA LEU A 58 -5.10 5.80 -18.25
C LEU A 58 -6.45 5.16 -17.86
N LEU A 59 -6.91 5.36 -16.62
CA LEU A 59 -8.15 4.77 -16.12
C LEU A 59 -9.37 5.52 -16.64
N ASP A 60 -10.24 4.82 -17.36
CA ASP A 60 -11.57 5.33 -17.67
C ASP A 60 -12.53 5.18 -16.46
N PRO A 61 -13.68 5.86 -16.46
CA PRO A 61 -14.65 5.78 -15.35
C PRO A 61 -15.12 4.36 -15.03
N ALA A 62 -15.26 3.48 -16.03
CA ALA A 62 -15.71 2.10 -15.81
C ALA A 62 -14.60 1.24 -15.18
N MET A 63 -13.33 1.51 -15.48
CA MET A 63 -12.18 0.86 -14.84
C MET A 63 -12.02 1.29 -13.38
N VAL A 64 -12.29 2.57 -13.06
CA VAL A 64 -12.31 3.06 -11.67
C VAL A 64 -13.36 2.31 -10.85
N ASP A 65 -14.59 2.19 -11.34
CA ASP A 65 -15.66 1.45 -10.66
C ASP A 65 -15.30 -0.03 -10.41
N ARG A 66 -14.65 -0.67 -11.40
CA ARG A 66 -14.16 -2.04 -11.25
C ARG A 66 -13.06 -2.15 -10.21
N LEU A 67 -12.10 -1.22 -10.20
CA LEU A 67 -11.03 -1.21 -9.23
C LEU A 67 -11.57 -0.98 -7.82
N ALA A 68 -12.54 -0.08 -7.65
CA ALA A 68 -13.22 0.15 -6.39
C ALA A 68 -13.92 -1.12 -5.91
N SER A 69 -14.65 -1.81 -6.79
CA SER A 69 -15.31 -3.08 -6.46
C SER A 69 -14.31 -4.18 -6.10
N LEU A 70 -13.19 -4.30 -6.83
CA LEU A 70 -12.14 -5.26 -6.50
C LEU A 70 -11.47 -4.94 -5.17
N PHE A 71 -11.24 -3.66 -4.88
CA PHE A 71 -10.69 -3.20 -3.61
C PHE A 71 -11.65 -3.51 -2.45
N GLU A 72 -12.94 -3.26 -2.62
CA GLU A 72 -13.97 -3.60 -1.64
C GLU A 72 -14.01 -5.11 -1.37
N GLN A 73 -14.02 -5.93 -2.43
CA GLN A 73 -14.02 -7.38 -2.31
C GLN A 73 -12.75 -7.89 -1.62
N ALA A 74 -11.58 -7.42 -2.03
CA ALA A 74 -10.30 -7.81 -1.44
C ALA A 74 -10.20 -7.39 0.03
N THR A 75 -10.63 -6.16 0.35
CA THR A 75 -10.65 -5.65 1.73
C THR A 75 -11.62 -6.44 2.59
N SER A 76 -12.81 -6.76 2.08
CA SER A 76 -13.81 -7.57 2.78
C SER A 76 -13.31 -8.97 3.08
N VAL A 77 -12.74 -9.66 2.08
CA VAL A 77 -12.12 -10.99 2.27
C VAL A 77 -10.96 -10.91 3.26
N GLY A 78 -10.07 -9.93 3.10
CA GLY A 78 -8.94 -9.70 3.99
C GLY A 78 -9.36 -9.44 5.43
N TRP A 79 -10.40 -8.63 5.64
CA TRP A 79 -10.96 -8.34 6.96
C TRP A 79 -11.55 -9.60 7.60
N SER A 80 -12.32 -10.39 6.84
CA SER A 80 -12.92 -11.63 7.33
C SER A 80 -11.86 -12.64 7.77
N VAL A 81 -10.85 -12.89 6.92
CA VAL A 81 -9.74 -13.79 7.21
C VAL A 81 -8.92 -13.27 8.41
N GLY A 82 -8.59 -11.99 8.42
CA GLY A 82 -7.82 -11.36 9.50
C GLY A 82 -8.55 -11.43 10.84
N ASN A 83 -9.86 -11.20 10.85
CA ASN A 83 -10.67 -11.33 12.06
C ASN A 83 -10.78 -12.78 12.52
N ALA A 84 -10.98 -13.74 11.61
CA ALA A 84 -10.99 -15.16 11.95
C ALA A 84 -9.67 -15.61 12.60
N VAL A 85 -8.53 -15.20 12.03
CA VAL A 85 -7.20 -15.47 12.61
C VAL A 85 -7.04 -14.80 13.98
N ARG A 86 -7.50 -13.55 14.12
CA ARG A 86 -7.45 -12.83 15.40
C ARG A 86 -8.26 -13.53 16.49
N VAL A 87 -9.45 -14.02 16.17
CA VAL A 87 -10.30 -14.78 17.10
C VAL A 87 -9.66 -16.11 17.46
N ALA A 88 -9.21 -16.89 16.47
CA ALA A 88 -8.54 -18.17 16.72
C ALA A 88 -7.27 -18.00 17.58
N LYS A 89 -6.48 -16.95 17.31
CA LYS A 89 -5.31 -16.61 18.15
C LYS A 89 -5.72 -16.27 19.58
N ALA A 90 -6.80 -15.51 19.76
CA ALA A 90 -7.30 -15.15 21.08
C ALA A 90 -7.78 -16.38 21.86
N GLU A 91 -8.42 -17.35 21.21
CA GLU A 91 -8.83 -18.62 21.83
C GLU A 91 -7.62 -19.44 22.29
N VAL A 92 -6.63 -19.63 21.41
CA VAL A 92 -5.39 -20.37 21.72
C VAL A 92 -4.62 -19.73 22.89
N LEU A 93 -4.62 -18.41 22.99
CA LEU A 93 -3.93 -17.69 24.08
C LEU A 93 -4.71 -17.65 25.40
N ARG A 94 -6.04 -17.89 25.36
CA ARG A 94 -6.90 -17.89 26.56
C ARG A 94 -6.98 -19.27 27.21
N GLU A 95 -6.82 -20.33 26.42
CA GLU A 95 -6.84 -21.71 26.89
C GLU A 95 -5.43 -22.22 27.25
N GLN A 96 -5.37 -23.37 27.91
CA GLN A 96 -4.11 -24.09 28.11
C GLN A 96 -3.56 -24.55 26.76
N PRO A 97 -2.22 -24.64 26.58
CA PRO A 97 -1.64 -25.06 25.32
C PRO A 97 -2.21 -26.42 24.89
N PRO A 98 -2.73 -26.54 23.64
CA PRO A 98 -3.45 -27.72 23.22
C PRO A 98 -2.54 -28.94 23.22
N ASN A 99 -3.04 -30.05 23.78
CA ASN A 99 -2.32 -31.32 23.72
C ASN A 99 -2.59 -32.05 22.39
N LEU A 100 -1.87 -33.14 22.13
CA LEU A 100 -1.99 -33.91 20.88
C LEU A 100 -3.40 -34.46 20.63
N LYS A 101 -4.16 -34.79 21.68
CA LYS A 101 -5.54 -35.30 21.56
C LYS A 101 -6.50 -34.18 21.14
N ASP A 102 -6.29 -32.97 21.62
CA ASP A 102 -7.09 -31.80 21.26
C ASP A 102 -6.87 -31.40 19.80
N LEU A 103 -5.63 -31.46 19.32
CA LEU A 103 -5.30 -31.27 17.90
C LEU A 103 -5.96 -32.34 17.02
N LEU A 104 -5.94 -33.61 17.44
CA LEU A 104 -6.59 -34.70 16.70
C LEU A 104 -8.11 -34.53 16.68
N ARG A 105 -8.70 -34.04 17.78
CA ARG A 105 -10.13 -33.71 17.87
C ARG A 105 -10.48 -32.56 16.93
N LEU A 106 -9.66 -31.52 16.85
CA LEU A 106 -9.83 -30.40 15.92
C LEU A 106 -9.82 -30.90 14.46
N LEU A 107 -8.89 -31.77 14.09
CA LEU A 107 -8.83 -32.34 12.74
C LEU A 107 -10.04 -33.25 12.40
N ARG A 108 -10.68 -33.83 13.43
CA ARG A 108 -11.92 -34.61 13.32
C ARG A 108 -13.19 -33.75 13.37
N ASP A 109 -13.08 -32.46 13.58
CA ASP A 109 -14.22 -31.56 13.51
C ASP A 109 -14.72 -31.41 12.06
N ALA A 110 -16.04 -31.31 11.88
CA ALA A 110 -16.65 -31.26 10.56
C ALA A 110 -16.33 -29.96 9.82
N ASP A 111 -16.31 -28.84 10.52
CA ASP A 111 -16.07 -27.53 9.92
C ASP A 111 -14.58 -27.32 9.64
N THR A 112 -13.70 -27.86 10.49
CA THR A 112 -12.26 -27.92 10.21
C THR A 112 -11.95 -28.72 8.94
N ARG A 113 -12.60 -29.87 8.74
CA ARG A 113 -12.46 -30.65 7.50
C ARG A 113 -12.99 -29.92 6.27
N ARG A 114 -14.11 -29.21 6.40
CA ARG A 114 -14.67 -28.39 5.30
C ARG A 114 -13.71 -27.26 4.92
N GLY A 115 -13.15 -26.57 5.90
CA GLY A 115 -12.13 -25.54 5.68
C GLY A 115 -10.88 -26.10 5.00
N LEU A 116 -10.39 -27.25 5.45
CA LEU A 116 -9.24 -27.91 4.83
C LEU A 116 -9.55 -28.36 3.39
N ALA A 117 -10.75 -28.91 3.15
CA ALA A 117 -11.19 -29.30 1.81
C ALA A 117 -11.28 -28.10 0.85
N LEU A 118 -11.73 -26.93 1.34
CA LEU A 118 -11.73 -25.69 0.56
C LEU A 118 -10.30 -25.27 0.19
N LEU A 119 -9.39 -25.20 1.17
CA LEU A 119 -7.99 -24.83 0.92
C LEU A 119 -7.32 -25.77 -0.10
N LEU A 120 -7.39 -27.09 0.16
CA LEU A 120 -6.81 -28.09 -0.73
C LEU A 120 -7.47 -28.06 -2.12
N GLY A 121 -8.78 -27.84 -2.18
CA GLY A 121 -9.53 -27.68 -3.42
C GLY A 121 -9.05 -26.49 -4.25
N SER A 122 -8.87 -25.33 -3.62
CA SER A 122 -8.33 -24.11 -4.24
C SER A 122 -6.89 -24.30 -4.72
N LEU A 123 -6.02 -24.93 -3.92
CA LEU A 123 -4.65 -25.25 -4.35
C LEU A 123 -4.66 -26.19 -5.56
N ARG A 124 -5.53 -27.19 -5.56
CA ARG A 124 -5.68 -28.12 -6.69
C ARG A 124 -6.14 -27.41 -7.96
N SER A 125 -7.09 -26.47 -7.88
CA SER A 125 -7.53 -25.73 -9.06
C SER A 125 -6.43 -24.83 -9.62
N LEU A 126 -5.69 -24.13 -8.75
CA LEU A 126 -4.55 -23.31 -9.18
C LEU A 126 -3.46 -24.16 -9.84
N GLY A 127 -3.12 -25.31 -9.25
CA GLY A 127 -2.16 -26.25 -9.85
C GLY A 127 -2.59 -26.74 -11.23
N ARG A 128 -3.89 -26.95 -11.46
CA ARG A 128 -4.44 -27.32 -12.78
C ARG A 128 -4.31 -26.19 -13.80
N GLN A 129 -4.54 -24.94 -13.39
CA GLN A 129 -4.39 -23.78 -14.29
C GLN A 129 -2.94 -23.63 -14.73
N LEU A 130 -1.99 -23.72 -13.79
CA LEU A 130 -0.55 -23.65 -14.08
C LEU A 130 -0.08 -24.78 -15.00
N ALA A 131 -0.63 -26.00 -14.83
CA ALA A 131 -0.33 -27.11 -15.73
C ALA A 131 -0.84 -26.86 -17.15
N ALA A 132 -2.07 -26.34 -17.29
CA ALA A 132 -2.66 -26.01 -18.59
C ALA A 132 -1.87 -24.91 -19.33
N GLU A 133 -1.41 -23.88 -18.62
CA GLU A 133 -0.57 -22.81 -19.21
C GLU A 133 0.76 -23.35 -19.76
N ARG A 134 1.38 -24.33 -19.08
CA ARG A 134 2.61 -24.98 -19.55
C ARG A 134 2.40 -25.83 -20.80
N GLU A 135 1.27 -26.52 -20.90
CA GLU A 135 0.94 -27.32 -22.09
C GLU A 135 0.74 -26.43 -23.32
N VAL A 136 0.10 -25.25 -23.16
CA VAL A 136 -0.06 -24.27 -24.24
C VAL A 136 1.28 -23.64 -24.63
N ALA A 137 2.15 -23.33 -23.66
CA ALA A 137 3.47 -22.73 -23.91
C ALA A 137 4.51 -23.69 -24.52
N HIS A 138 4.34 -25.00 -24.35
CA HIS A 138 5.21 -26.04 -24.94
C HIS A 138 4.64 -26.71 -26.20
N GLY A 139 3.38 -26.41 -26.55
CA GLY A 139 2.71 -26.88 -27.75
C GLY A 139 2.70 -25.90 -28.94
N ALA A 140 3.35 -24.73 -28.79
CA ALA A 140 3.60 -23.73 -29.83
C ALA A 140 5.09 -23.72 -30.22
#